data_AF-A0AAW0MI82-F1
#
_entry.id   AF-A0AAW0MI82-F1
#
_cell.length_a   1.000
_cell.length_b   1.000
_cell.length_c   1.000
_cell.angle_alpha   90.00
_cell.angle_beta   90.00
_cell.angle_gamma   90.00
#
_symmetry.space_group_name_H-M   'P 1'
#
loop_
_entity.id
_entity.type
_entity.pdbx_description
1 polymer ?
#
loop_
_entity_poly.entity_id
_entity_poly.type
_entity_poly.pdbx_seq_one_letter_code
_entity_poly.pdbx_strand_id
1 'polypeptide(L)'
;MANWSISCPLFGLDVELILSDGQREFERTGTQLQLTRDQRRDILEKMSSTIYGFKAYQSKKEIEAAAAALVEKHPCLKEKGSGTGYDGWANSLKYKMANMRTKMRRAGCQEVIINAGKRSRNNPDGDCSHSNIKRPKRAEVNFLPNFPRGEDASSLEEQREKIVEEMKKVDKNLTTVGKLMQTTFALRRQNIVVTAAPVKDLLQLWPALQCPSEIQHDIHTRRTTVLHALPAYLREETSGFFYHLR
;
A
#
# COMPACT_ATOMS: atom_id res chain seq x y z
N MET A 1 -5.28 -13.41 -9.99
CA MET A 1 -5.27 -12.77 -8.66
C MET A 1 -3.94 -13.11 -8.00
N ALA A 2 -3.02 -12.17 -7.85
CA ALA A 2 -1.73 -12.47 -7.22
C ALA A 2 -1.95 -12.77 -5.72
N ASN A 3 -1.66 -14.01 -5.31
CA ASN A 3 -1.77 -14.46 -3.92
C ASN A 3 -0.94 -13.54 -3.03
N TRP A 4 -1.61 -12.78 -2.17
CA TRP A 4 -0.92 -12.02 -1.14
C TRP A 4 -0.42 -13.03 -0.10
N SER A 5 0.88 -13.32 -0.15
CA SER A 5 1.57 -14.15 0.83
C SER A 5 2.47 -13.24 1.65
N ILE A 6 2.09 -13.02 2.90
CA ILE A 6 2.94 -12.33 3.85
C ILE A 6 3.63 -13.38 4.72
N SER A 7 4.96 -13.37 4.71
CA SER A 7 5.75 -14.20 5.61
C SER A 7 5.86 -13.52 6.98
N CYS A 8 5.89 -14.33 8.04
CA CYS A 8 6.17 -13.84 9.38
C CYS A 8 7.61 -13.27 9.43
N PRO A 9 7.79 -11.99 9.80
CA PRO A 9 9.09 -11.32 9.80
C PRO A 9 10.03 -11.93 10.84
N LEU A 10 11.30 -11.51 10.78
CA LEU A 10 12.22 -11.67 11.91
C LEU A 10 11.94 -10.58 12.96
N PHE A 11 11.96 -10.96 14.22
CA PHE A 11 11.79 -10.10 15.38
C PHE A 11 13.15 -9.66 15.95
N GLY A 12 13.10 -8.84 17.01
CA GLY A 12 14.29 -8.51 17.79
C GLY A 12 14.88 -9.76 18.44
N LEU A 13 16.19 -9.74 18.73
CA LEU A 13 16.91 -10.89 19.29
C LEU A 13 16.26 -11.42 20.58
N ASP A 14 15.77 -10.51 21.42
CA ASP A 14 15.05 -10.80 22.65
C ASP A 14 13.77 -11.61 22.38
N VAL A 15 12.94 -11.13 21.45
CA VAL A 15 11.68 -11.79 21.06
C VAL A 15 11.95 -13.12 20.37
N GLU A 16 12.94 -13.21 19.48
CA GLU A 16 13.31 -14.46 18.80
C GLU A 16 13.80 -15.52 19.79
N LEU A 17 14.56 -15.13 20.82
CA LEU A 17 14.99 -16.05 21.87
C LEU A 17 13.78 -16.61 22.64
N ILE A 18 12.86 -15.73 23.04
CA ILE A 18 11.62 -16.11 23.75
C ILE A 18 10.76 -17.05 22.90
N LEU A 19 10.60 -16.76 21.60
CA LEU A 19 9.83 -17.58 20.68
C LEU A 19 10.50 -18.94 20.46
N SER A 20 11.82 -18.98 20.35
CA SER A 20 12.59 -20.22 20.19
C SER A 20 12.48 -21.11 21.43
N ASP A 21 12.62 -20.52 22.63
CA ASP A 21 12.51 -21.23 23.90
C ASP A 21 11.09 -21.74 24.13
N GLY A 22 10.08 -20.89 23.86
CA GLY A 22 8.67 -21.27 23.92
C GLY A 22 8.30 -22.37 22.92
N GLN A 23 8.91 -22.36 21.73
CA GLN A 23 8.69 -23.40 20.72
C GLN A 23 9.25 -24.75 21.18
N ARG A 24 10.46 -24.79 21.77
CA ARG A 24 11.02 -26.03 22.34
C ARG A 24 10.13 -26.60 23.45
N GLU A 25 9.61 -25.73 24.32
CA GLU A 25 8.74 -26.17 25.42
C GLU A 25 7.36 -26.65 24.91
N PHE A 26 6.83 -26.01 23.86
CA PHE A 26 5.62 -26.43 23.19
C PHE A 26 5.78 -27.81 22.52
N GLU A 27 6.90 -28.08 21.86
CA GLU A 27 7.20 -29.39 21.28
C GLU A 27 7.33 -30.48 22.35
N ARG A 28 7.87 -30.13 23.53
CA ARG A 28 8.04 -31.06 24.64
C ARG A 28 6.75 -31.38 25.39
N THR A 29 5.88 -30.39 25.60
CA THR A 29 4.74 -30.50 26.53
C THR A 29 3.38 -30.16 25.94
N GLY A 30 3.34 -29.58 24.73
CA GLY A 30 2.13 -28.99 24.15
C GLY A 30 1.67 -27.71 24.85
N THR A 31 2.47 -27.15 25.77
CA THR A 31 2.11 -25.94 26.52
C THR A 31 2.32 -24.69 25.66
N GLN A 32 1.29 -23.86 25.58
CA GLN A 32 1.32 -22.60 24.83
C GLN A 32 2.14 -21.55 25.60
N LEU A 33 2.96 -20.80 24.87
CA LEU A 33 3.79 -19.73 25.41
C LEU A 33 2.90 -18.60 25.97
N GLN A 34 3.14 -18.23 27.22
CA GLN A 34 2.51 -17.06 27.84
C GLN A 34 3.41 -15.85 27.65
N LEU A 35 2.97 -14.92 26.80
CA LEU A 35 3.69 -13.68 26.56
C LEU A 35 3.28 -12.61 27.59
N THR A 36 4.25 -11.83 28.03
CA THR A 36 3.97 -10.56 28.72
C THR A 36 3.33 -9.56 27.77
N ARG A 37 2.70 -8.52 28.34
CA ARG A 37 2.08 -7.44 27.56
C ARG A 37 3.07 -6.79 26.58
N ASP A 38 4.31 -6.58 27.00
CA ASP A 38 5.33 -5.89 26.20
C ASP A 38 5.85 -6.78 25.07
N GLN A 39 6.13 -8.06 25.34
CA GLN A 39 6.52 -9.02 24.29
C GLN A 39 5.43 -9.14 23.20
N ARG A 40 4.15 -9.24 23.61
CA ARG A 40 3.03 -9.27 22.65
C ARG A 40 2.95 -7.97 21.84
N ARG A 41 3.16 -6.82 22.49
CA ARG A 41 3.18 -5.51 21.82
C ARG A 41 4.27 -5.43 20.75
N ASP A 42 5.46 -5.95 21.03
CA ASP A 42 6.63 -5.83 20.16
C ASP A 42 6.51 -6.74 18.92
N ILE A 43 5.98 -7.97 19.10
CA ILE A 43 5.57 -8.85 17.99
C ILE A 43 4.56 -8.13 17.09
N LEU A 44 3.51 -7.55 17.69
CA LEU A 44 2.47 -6.84 16.95
C LEU A 44 3.00 -5.59 16.23
N GLU A 45 3.92 -4.83 16.83
CA GLU A 45 4.55 -3.67 16.18
C GLU A 45 5.33 -4.12 14.94
N LYS A 46 6.19 -5.14 15.06
CA LYS A 46 6.98 -5.63 13.93
C LYS A 46 6.09 -6.21 12.82
N MET A 47 5.11 -7.03 13.17
CA MET A 47 4.10 -7.53 12.22
C MET A 47 3.39 -6.39 11.51
N SER A 48 2.85 -5.42 12.26
CA SER A 48 2.10 -4.31 11.67
C SER A 48 2.97 -3.42 10.77
N SER A 49 4.24 -3.19 11.13
CA SER A 49 5.19 -2.46 10.29
C SER A 49 5.46 -3.19 8.98
N THR A 50 5.65 -4.51 9.03
CA THR A 50 5.86 -5.34 7.83
C THR A 50 4.62 -5.31 6.94
N ILE A 51 3.43 -5.53 7.51
CA ILE A 51 2.14 -5.49 6.78
C ILE A 51 1.92 -4.10 6.16
N TYR A 52 2.23 -3.02 6.89
CA TYR A 52 2.10 -1.64 6.40
C TYR A 52 3.05 -1.35 5.23
N GLY A 53 4.26 -1.92 5.23
CA GLY A 53 5.23 -1.79 4.14
C GLY A 53 4.69 -2.28 2.79
N PHE A 54 3.76 -3.25 2.79
CA PHE A 54 3.08 -3.71 1.59
C PHE A 54 1.87 -2.82 1.21
N LYS A 55 1.03 -2.48 2.18
CA LYS A 55 -0.23 -1.73 1.95
C LYS A 55 -0.64 -1.01 3.23
N ALA A 56 -1.23 0.20 3.17
CA ALA A 56 -1.72 0.86 4.39
C ALA A 56 -3.13 0.39 4.85
N TYR A 57 -3.93 -0.11 3.89
CA TYR A 57 -5.34 -0.49 4.08
C TYR A 57 -5.59 -1.96 3.70
N GLN A 58 -5.43 -2.84 4.65
CA GLN A 58 -5.65 -4.28 4.50
C GLN A 58 -7.12 -4.64 4.65
N SER A 59 -7.53 -5.64 3.89
CA SER A 59 -8.79 -6.35 4.08
C SER A 59 -8.72 -7.28 5.29
N LYS A 60 -9.89 -7.73 5.76
CA LYS A 60 -10.00 -8.70 6.85
C LYS A 60 -9.23 -9.99 6.54
N LYS A 61 -9.40 -10.54 5.33
CA LYS A 61 -8.70 -11.75 4.87
C LYS A 61 -7.19 -11.61 4.88
N GLU A 62 -6.69 -10.43 4.49
CA GLU A 62 -5.26 -10.15 4.55
C GLU A 62 -4.79 -10.13 6.02
N ILE A 63 -5.47 -9.43 6.92
CA ILE A 63 -5.08 -9.43 8.35
C ILE A 63 -5.11 -10.85 8.95
N GLU A 64 -6.10 -11.66 8.60
CA GLU A 64 -6.21 -13.06 9.03
C GLU A 64 -5.06 -13.92 8.50
N ALA A 65 -4.70 -13.79 7.22
CA ALA A 65 -3.57 -14.53 6.67
C ALA A 65 -2.22 -14.11 7.29
N ALA A 66 -2.04 -12.85 7.69
CA ALA A 66 -0.86 -12.44 8.45
C ALA A 66 -0.80 -13.07 9.85
N ALA A 67 -1.95 -13.13 10.54
CA ALA A 67 -2.06 -13.77 11.84
C ALA A 67 -1.82 -15.28 11.74
N ALA A 68 -2.36 -15.92 10.70
CA ALA A 68 -2.13 -17.33 10.41
C ALA A 68 -0.63 -17.61 10.18
N ALA A 69 0.05 -16.83 9.34
CA ALA A 69 1.48 -16.99 9.08
C ALA A 69 2.35 -16.83 10.34
N LEU A 70 1.94 -15.95 11.28
CA LEU A 70 2.61 -15.80 12.57
C LEU A 70 2.51 -17.09 13.41
N VAL A 71 1.31 -17.64 13.54
CA VAL A 71 1.05 -18.85 14.35
C VAL A 71 1.56 -20.11 13.67
N GLU A 72 1.58 -20.17 12.34
CA GLU A 72 2.17 -21.26 11.58
C GLU A 72 3.68 -21.34 11.80
N LYS A 73 4.38 -20.20 11.79
CA LYS A 73 5.82 -20.14 12.09
C LYS A 73 6.12 -20.41 13.57
N HIS A 74 5.23 -19.97 14.47
CA HIS A 74 5.39 -20.14 15.91
C HIS A 74 4.14 -20.79 16.54
N PRO A 75 3.97 -22.13 16.41
CA PRO A 75 2.82 -22.85 16.97
C PRO A 75 2.60 -22.66 18.47
N CYS A 76 3.65 -22.33 19.22
CA CYS A 76 3.59 -21.97 20.64
C CYS A 76 2.79 -20.68 20.94
N LEU A 77 2.39 -19.90 19.93
CA LEU A 77 1.56 -18.70 20.07
C LEU A 77 0.06 -18.95 19.86
N LYS A 78 -0.35 -20.20 19.61
CA LYS A 78 -1.72 -20.54 19.27
C LYS A 78 -2.65 -20.34 20.47
N GLU A 79 -3.71 -19.56 20.30
CA GLU A 79 -4.66 -19.25 21.38
C GLU A 79 -5.62 -20.43 21.62
N LYS A 80 -5.70 -20.91 22.87
CA LYS A 80 -6.62 -22.00 23.25
C LYS A 80 -8.08 -21.50 23.19
N GLY A 81 -8.97 -22.32 22.64
CA GLY A 81 -10.40 -22.00 22.56
C GLY A 81 -10.80 -21.10 21.38
N SER A 82 -9.85 -20.66 20.55
CA SER A 82 -10.13 -20.04 19.25
C SER A 82 -10.33 -21.13 18.19
N GLY A 83 -11.32 -20.96 17.31
CA GLY A 83 -11.60 -21.93 16.24
C GLY A 83 -10.44 -22.04 15.24
N THR A 84 -9.73 -20.94 14.99
CA THR A 84 -8.57 -20.91 14.09
C THR A 84 -7.23 -21.02 14.84
N GLY A 85 -7.20 -20.61 16.11
CA GLY A 85 -6.00 -20.49 16.93
C GLY A 85 -5.24 -19.16 16.74
N TYR A 86 -5.68 -18.30 15.82
CA TYR A 86 -5.07 -16.99 15.54
C TYR A 86 -6.06 -15.81 15.57
N ASP A 87 -7.32 -16.02 15.97
CA ASP A 87 -8.37 -14.99 15.93
C ASP A 87 -8.02 -13.75 16.79
N GLY A 88 -7.46 -13.94 18.00
CA GLY A 88 -7.05 -12.83 18.85
C GLY A 88 -5.83 -12.08 18.30
N TRP A 89 -4.92 -12.77 17.60
CA TRP A 89 -3.84 -12.13 16.85
C TRP A 89 -4.37 -11.30 15.70
N ALA A 90 -5.31 -11.83 14.91
CA ALA A 90 -5.95 -11.10 13.81
C ALA A 90 -6.69 -9.84 14.31
N ASN A 91 -7.44 -9.97 15.41
CA ASN A 91 -8.11 -8.83 16.04
C ASN A 91 -7.10 -7.79 16.54
N SER A 92 -6.03 -8.22 17.21
CA SER A 92 -4.97 -7.33 17.70
C SER A 92 -4.29 -6.59 16.54
N LEU A 93 -3.97 -7.29 15.45
CA LEU A 93 -3.39 -6.71 14.24
C LEU A 93 -4.33 -5.70 13.58
N LYS A 94 -5.64 -5.98 13.51
CA LYS A 94 -6.63 -5.02 12.99
C LYS A 94 -6.57 -3.68 13.73
N TYR A 95 -6.55 -3.69 15.06
CA TYR A 95 -6.43 -2.47 15.85
C TYR A 95 -5.05 -1.84 15.68
N LYS A 96 -3.98 -2.64 15.65
CA LYS A 96 -2.61 -2.16 15.43
C LYS A 96 -2.46 -1.46 14.08
N MET A 97 -3.06 -1.98 13.01
CA MET A 97 -3.08 -1.34 11.69
C MET A 97 -3.82 -0.01 11.70
N ALA A 98 -4.92 0.11 12.45
CA ALA A 98 -5.62 1.39 12.62
C ALA A 98 -4.74 2.42 13.34
N ASN A 99 -4.06 2.01 14.42
CA ASN A 99 -3.13 2.87 15.14
C ASN A 99 -1.92 3.25 14.28
N MET A 100 -1.38 2.32 13.49
CA MET A 100 -0.29 2.57 12.56
C MET A 100 -0.68 3.65 11.53
N ARG A 101 -1.88 3.57 10.95
CA ARG A 101 -2.40 4.64 10.08
C ARG A 101 -2.47 5.98 10.80
N THR A 102 -2.97 6.05 12.02
CA THR A 102 -3.00 7.30 12.79
C THR A 102 -1.59 7.84 13.06
N LYS A 103 -0.62 6.97 13.40
CA LYS A 103 0.80 7.33 13.59
C LYS A 103 1.40 7.89 12.30
N MET A 104 1.22 7.20 11.18
CA MET A 104 1.74 7.60 9.87
C MET A 104 1.10 8.90 9.38
N ARG A 105 -0.19 9.13 9.64
CA ARG A 105 -0.85 10.41 9.35
C ARG A 105 -0.19 11.56 10.09
N ARG A 106 0.05 11.41 11.39
CA ARG A 106 0.72 12.44 12.21
C ARG A 106 2.16 12.71 11.74
N ALA A 107 2.81 11.72 11.16
CA ALA A 107 4.14 11.84 10.55
C ALA A 107 4.13 12.43 9.13
N GLY A 108 2.97 12.85 8.59
CA GLY A 108 2.90 13.46 7.26
C GLY A 108 2.76 12.47 6.10
N CYS A 109 2.30 11.24 6.33
CA CYS A 109 2.07 10.27 5.25
C CYS A 109 0.84 10.66 4.41
N GLN A 110 1.09 11.14 3.19
CA GLN A 110 0.07 11.76 2.34
C GLN A 110 -1.07 10.79 1.99
N GLU A 111 -0.76 9.52 1.70
CA GLU A 111 -1.75 8.46 1.43
C GLU A 111 -2.79 8.38 2.56
N VAL A 112 -2.36 8.41 3.83
CA VAL A 112 -3.26 8.25 4.98
C VAL A 112 -3.96 9.55 5.37
N ILE A 113 -3.37 10.70 5.01
CA ILE A 113 -3.99 12.02 5.16
C ILE A 113 -5.18 12.14 4.19
N ILE A 114 -4.98 11.88 2.90
CA ILE A 114 -6.05 11.96 1.89
C ILE A 114 -7.16 10.94 2.17
N ASN A 115 -6.79 9.77 2.69
CA ASN A 115 -7.74 8.72 3.04
C ASN A 115 -8.30 8.82 4.47
N ALA A 116 -8.03 9.92 5.19
CA ALA A 116 -8.63 10.24 6.47
C ALA A 116 -10.10 10.66 6.29
N GLY A 117 -10.94 9.74 5.84
CA GLY A 117 -12.31 10.04 5.48
C GLY A 117 -13.11 10.69 6.62
N LYS A 118 -13.98 11.62 6.21
CA LYS A 118 -15.08 12.28 6.94
C LYS A 118 -14.69 13.14 8.14
N ARG A 119 -15.32 14.32 8.20
CA ARG A 119 -15.37 15.18 9.38
C ARG A 119 -15.69 14.35 10.62
N SER A 120 -14.87 14.47 11.66
CA SER A 120 -15.07 13.82 12.96
C SER A 120 -14.70 14.76 14.09
N ARG A 121 -15.04 14.41 15.34
CA ARG A 121 -14.66 15.21 16.52
C ARG A 121 -13.15 15.47 16.62
N ASN A 122 -12.34 14.59 16.03
CA ASN A 122 -10.86 14.66 16.02
C ASN A 122 -10.30 15.04 14.63
N ASN A 123 -11.16 15.36 13.67
CA ASN A 123 -10.81 15.84 12.33
C ASN A 123 -11.90 16.81 11.84
N PRO A 124 -12.01 18.00 12.45
CA PRO A 124 -13.10 18.94 12.17
C PRO A 124 -13.04 19.51 10.75
N ASP A 125 -11.85 19.57 10.15
CA ASP A 125 -11.65 20.11 8.79
C ASP A 125 -11.83 19.06 7.69
N GLY A 126 -12.11 17.80 8.04
CA GLY A 126 -12.36 16.75 7.06
C GLY A 126 -13.60 17.00 6.21
N ASP A 127 -13.61 16.48 4.99
CA ASP A 127 -14.77 16.57 4.09
C ASP A 127 -16.04 16.01 4.72
N CYS A 128 -17.18 16.64 4.45
CA CYS A 128 -18.47 16.22 4.96
C CYS A 128 -18.84 14.80 4.50
N SER A 129 -19.63 14.09 5.31
CA SER A 129 -20.06 12.71 5.03
C SER A 129 -20.84 12.50 3.74
N HIS A 130 -21.26 13.59 3.08
CA HIS A 130 -22.15 13.66 1.93
C HIS A 130 -21.49 14.22 0.65
N SER A 131 -20.15 14.38 0.58
CA SER A 131 -19.49 14.77 -0.68
C SER A 131 -19.57 13.63 -1.71
N ASN A 132 -20.65 13.67 -2.50
CA ASN A 132 -20.90 13.18 -3.88
C ASN A 132 -20.21 11.93 -4.44
N ILE A 133 -19.75 10.97 -3.62
CA ILE A 133 -19.37 9.65 -4.16
C ILE A 133 -20.04 8.54 -3.37
N LYS A 134 -21.07 7.95 -4.00
CA LYS A 134 -21.84 6.79 -3.54
C LYS A 134 -20.95 5.53 -3.64
N ARG A 135 -19.95 5.46 -2.76
CA ARG A 135 -19.05 4.33 -2.45
C ARG A 135 -18.22 3.78 -3.64
N PRO A 136 -17.10 4.43 -4.01
CA PRO A 136 -15.96 3.68 -4.53
C PRO A 136 -15.31 2.92 -3.37
N LYS A 137 -14.58 1.84 -3.64
CA LYS A 137 -13.67 1.22 -2.64
C LYS A 137 -12.59 2.25 -2.28
N ARG A 138 -12.89 3.11 -1.30
CA ARG A 138 -12.21 4.40 -1.04
C ARG A 138 -10.68 4.35 -0.94
N ALA A 139 -10.10 3.23 -0.52
CA ALA A 139 -8.66 3.10 -0.32
C ALA A 139 -7.89 2.81 -1.62
N GLU A 140 -8.53 2.20 -2.61
CA GLU A 140 -7.87 1.80 -3.85
C GLU A 140 -7.73 2.97 -4.84
N VAL A 141 -8.53 4.03 -4.66
CA VAL A 141 -8.61 5.18 -5.58
C VAL A 141 -7.61 6.31 -5.23
N ASN A 142 -7.16 6.35 -3.98
CA ASN A 142 -6.45 7.50 -3.41
C ASN A 142 -5.04 7.14 -2.96
N PHE A 143 -4.39 6.20 -3.64
CA PHE A 143 -2.99 5.90 -3.37
C PHE A 143 -2.13 7.11 -3.76
N LEU A 144 -1.49 7.73 -2.78
CA LEU A 144 -0.59 8.87 -2.97
C LEU A 144 0.66 8.69 -2.12
N PRO A 145 1.74 8.12 -2.67
CA PRO A 145 2.99 7.97 -1.93
C PRO A 145 3.64 9.35 -1.69
N ASN A 146 4.44 9.44 -0.63
CA ASN A 146 5.32 10.59 -0.41
C ASN A 146 6.42 10.63 -1.48
N PHE A 147 7.02 11.79 -1.68
CA PHE A 147 8.19 11.91 -2.54
C PHE A 147 9.37 11.10 -2.00
N PRO A 148 10.24 10.60 -2.91
CA PRO A 148 11.46 9.93 -2.51
C PRO A 148 12.33 10.80 -1.60
N ARG A 149 13.15 10.18 -0.77
CA ARG A 149 14.00 10.91 0.18
C ARG A 149 14.99 11.81 -0.57
N GLY A 150 14.96 13.11 -0.27
CA GLY A 150 15.83 14.11 -0.89
C GLY A 150 15.30 14.70 -2.20
N GLU A 151 14.12 14.26 -2.64
CA GLU A 151 13.42 14.84 -3.79
C GLU A 151 12.28 15.75 -3.30
N ASP A 152 12.01 16.81 -4.05
CA ASP A 152 10.87 17.69 -3.86
C ASP A 152 10.03 17.82 -5.15
N ALA A 153 9.00 18.67 -5.12
CA ALA A 153 8.14 18.84 -6.29
C ALA A 153 8.92 19.38 -7.50
N SER A 154 9.89 20.27 -7.26
CA SER A 154 10.68 20.92 -8.31
C SER A 154 11.68 19.95 -8.93
N SER A 155 12.39 19.15 -8.11
CA SER A 155 13.34 18.17 -8.62
C SER A 155 12.66 17.06 -9.43
N LEU A 156 11.48 16.61 -9.00
CA LEU A 156 10.68 15.64 -9.76
C LEU A 156 10.09 16.24 -11.04
N GLU A 157 9.82 17.54 -11.06
CA GLU A 157 9.35 18.25 -12.25
C GLU A 157 10.46 18.37 -13.31
N GLU A 158 11.71 18.65 -12.91
CA GLU A 158 12.88 18.60 -13.81
C GLU A 158 13.06 17.20 -14.42
N GLN A 159 12.82 16.14 -13.64
CA GLN A 159 12.86 14.77 -14.15
C GLN A 159 11.69 14.46 -15.10
N ARG A 160 10.51 15.05 -14.88
CA ARG A 160 9.37 14.97 -15.82
C ARG A 160 9.70 15.63 -17.15
N GLU A 161 10.32 16.79 -17.13
CA GLU A 161 10.71 17.50 -18.36
C GLU A 161 11.64 16.65 -19.23
N LYS A 162 12.59 15.94 -18.62
CA LYS A 162 13.44 14.96 -19.32
C LYS A 162 12.62 13.86 -19.99
N ILE A 163 11.56 13.36 -19.36
CA ILE A 163 10.65 12.39 -19.99
C ILE A 163 10.00 13.00 -21.23
N VAL A 164 9.52 14.24 -21.14
CA VAL A 164 8.88 14.94 -22.26
C VAL A 164 9.85 15.14 -23.42
N GLU A 165 11.09 15.53 -23.14
CA GLU A 165 12.14 15.70 -24.14
C GLU A 165 12.52 14.38 -24.82
N GLU A 166 12.73 13.31 -24.05
CA GLU A 166 13.01 11.98 -24.61
C GLU A 166 11.86 11.46 -25.48
N MET A 167 10.61 11.71 -25.09
CA MET A 167 9.43 11.26 -25.84
C MET A 167 9.22 12.00 -27.16
N LYS A 168 9.84 13.17 -27.36
CA LYS A 168 9.84 13.93 -28.63
C LYS A 168 10.85 13.40 -29.65
N LYS A 169 11.84 12.61 -29.22
CA LYS A 169 12.87 12.08 -30.13
C LYS A 169 12.30 11.01 -31.06
N VAL A 170 12.91 10.89 -32.24
CA VAL A 170 12.58 9.84 -33.22
C VAL A 170 13.00 8.47 -32.68
N ASP A 171 14.24 8.37 -32.19
CA ASP A 171 14.73 7.20 -31.47
C ASP A 171 14.65 7.46 -29.96
N LYS A 172 13.74 6.75 -29.29
CA LYS A 172 13.37 6.99 -27.89
C LYS A 172 14.10 5.99 -27.00
N ASN A 173 14.80 6.48 -26.00
CA ASN A 173 15.41 5.61 -24.99
C ASN A 173 14.37 5.18 -23.95
N LEU A 174 13.58 4.15 -24.28
CA LEU A 174 12.49 3.65 -23.41
C LEU A 174 13.00 3.14 -22.05
N THR A 175 14.24 2.65 -21.97
CA THR A 175 14.84 2.25 -20.70
C THR A 175 15.05 3.43 -19.75
N THR A 176 15.49 4.57 -20.28
CA THR A 176 15.66 5.80 -19.50
C THR A 176 14.32 6.38 -19.11
N VAL A 177 13.36 6.39 -20.05
CA VAL A 177 11.98 6.82 -19.78
C VAL A 177 11.37 6.00 -18.64
N GLY A 178 11.49 4.67 -18.66
CA GLY A 178 10.95 3.81 -17.61
C GLY A 178 11.55 4.10 -16.22
N LYS A 179 12.86 4.38 -16.14
CA LYS A 179 13.52 4.76 -14.87
C LYS A 179 13.04 6.12 -14.36
N LEU A 180 12.91 7.10 -15.25
CA LEU A 180 12.39 8.42 -14.89
C LEU A 180 10.91 8.31 -14.48
N MET A 181 10.12 7.50 -15.18
CA MET A 181 8.72 7.23 -14.85
C MET A 181 8.61 6.61 -13.46
N GLN A 182 9.46 5.66 -13.10
CA GLN A 182 9.50 5.09 -11.75
C GLN A 182 9.80 6.15 -10.68
N THR A 183 10.80 6.99 -10.91
CA THR A 183 11.25 8.00 -9.93
C THR A 183 10.19 9.08 -9.71
N THR A 184 9.54 9.51 -10.80
CA THR A 184 8.51 10.55 -10.80
C THR A 184 7.10 10.04 -10.49
N PHE A 185 6.95 8.77 -10.14
CA PHE A 185 5.64 8.15 -9.88
C PHE A 185 4.82 8.90 -8.84
N ALA A 186 5.45 9.39 -7.77
CA ALA A 186 4.75 10.13 -6.71
C ALA A 186 4.16 11.46 -7.22
N LEU A 187 4.91 12.20 -8.05
CA LEU A 187 4.45 13.43 -8.69
C LEU A 187 3.30 13.15 -9.67
N ARG A 188 3.40 12.10 -10.48
CA ARG A 188 2.27 11.63 -11.31
C ARG A 188 1.01 11.38 -10.50
N ARG A 189 1.14 10.63 -9.39
CA ARG A 189 0.00 10.32 -8.52
C ARG A 189 -0.58 11.57 -7.87
N GLN A 190 0.23 12.58 -7.57
CA GLN A 190 -0.26 13.86 -7.06
C GLN A 190 -1.16 14.56 -8.09
N ASN A 191 -0.73 14.62 -9.35
CA ASN A 191 -1.53 15.20 -10.43
C ASN A 191 -2.87 14.46 -10.65
N ILE A 192 -2.88 13.14 -10.48
CA ILE A 192 -4.09 12.31 -10.64
C ILE A 192 -5.04 12.45 -9.43
N VAL A 193 -4.51 12.38 -8.20
CA VAL A 193 -5.33 12.29 -6.98
C VAL A 193 -5.71 13.64 -6.41
N VAL A 194 -4.79 14.61 -6.46
CA VAL A 194 -4.96 15.93 -5.85
C VAL A 194 -5.51 16.92 -6.85
N THR A 195 -4.83 17.08 -8.00
CA THR A 195 -5.24 18.03 -9.03
C THR A 195 -6.44 17.54 -9.84
N ALA A 196 -6.71 16.23 -9.83
CA ALA A 196 -7.76 15.58 -10.61
C ALA A 196 -7.72 16.02 -12.10
N ALA A 197 -6.50 16.10 -12.66
CA ALA A 197 -6.29 16.61 -14.01
C ALA A 197 -7.08 15.77 -15.04
N PRO A 198 -7.75 16.43 -16.02
CA PRO A 198 -8.36 15.73 -17.15
C PRO A 198 -7.38 14.81 -17.85
N VAL A 199 -7.87 13.70 -18.43
CA VAL A 199 -7.04 12.72 -19.13
C VAL A 199 -6.14 13.36 -20.18
N LYS A 200 -6.70 14.28 -20.97
CA LYS A 200 -5.97 15.00 -22.02
C LYS A 200 -4.76 15.74 -21.46
N ASP A 201 -4.95 16.48 -20.37
CA ASP A 201 -3.89 17.27 -19.73
C ASP A 201 -2.86 16.35 -19.07
N LEU A 202 -3.31 15.24 -18.49
CA LEU A 202 -2.41 14.23 -17.92
C LEU A 202 -1.51 13.60 -18.99
N LEU A 203 -2.04 13.29 -20.18
CA LEU A 203 -1.26 12.74 -21.30
C LEU A 203 -0.29 13.78 -21.90
N GLN A 204 -0.62 15.07 -21.83
CA GLN A 204 0.30 16.13 -22.21
C GLN A 204 1.45 16.29 -21.21
N LEU A 205 1.15 16.20 -19.90
CA LEU A 205 2.15 16.25 -18.85
C LEU A 205 3.05 15.01 -18.82
N TRP A 206 2.49 13.84 -19.15
CA TRP A 206 3.13 12.53 -19.09
C TRP A 206 2.98 11.76 -20.40
N PRO A 207 3.66 12.18 -21.48
CA PRO A 207 3.52 11.56 -22.80
C PRO A 207 3.89 10.08 -22.81
N ALA A 208 4.77 9.64 -21.91
CA ALA A 208 5.14 8.24 -21.73
C ALA A 208 3.95 7.35 -21.33
N LEU A 209 2.87 7.90 -20.76
CA LEU A 209 1.63 7.14 -20.50
C LEU A 209 0.90 6.73 -21.78
N GLN A 210 1.31 7.19 -22.96
CA GLN A 210 0.80 6.66 -24.23
C GLN A 210 1.43 5.29 -24.57
N CYS A 211 2.51 4.91 -23.90
CA CYS A 211 3.13 3.59 -24.04
C CYS A 211 2.41 2.57 -23.14
N PRO A 212 1.89 1.45 -23.69
CA PRO A 212 1.22 0.43 -22.88
C PRO A 212 2.06 -0.15 -21.76
N SER A 213 3.38 -0.26 -21.95
CA SER A 213 4.32 -0.75 -20.93
C SER A 213 4.34 0.14 -19.68
N GLU A 214 4.30 1.46 -19.85
CA GLU A 214 4.33 2.42 -18.76
C GLU A 214 2.99 2.47 -18.02
N ILE A 215 1.86 2.36 -18.73
CA ILE A 215 0.54 2.21 -18.10
C ILE A 215 0.50 0.93 -17.26
N GLN A 216 0.97 -0.19 -17.81
CA GLN A 216 1.02 -1.45 -17.08
C GLN A 216 1.93 -1.34 -15.85
N HIS A 217 3.10 -0.73 -15.99
CA HIS A 217 4.00 -0.53 -14.86
C HIS A 217 3.33 0.27 -13.74
N ASP A 218 2.70 1.40 -14.08
CA ASP A 218 1.97 2.23 -13.11
C ASP A 218 0.83 1.45 -12.42
N ILE A 219 0.09 0.60 -13.15
CA ILE A 219 -0.96 -0.27 -12.58
C ILE A 219 -0.36 -1.27 -11.58
N HIS A 220 0.75 -1.92 -11.96
CA HIS A 220 1.32 -3.05 -11.24
C HIS A 220 2.16 -2.63 -10.03
N THR A 221 2.79 -1.45 -10.05
CA THR A 221 3.78 -1.03 -9.04
C THR A 221 3.26 -1.15 -7.62
N ARG A 222 1.94 -1.00 -7.34
CA ARG A 222 1.33 -1.37 -6.04
C ARG A 222 -0.13 -1.86 -6.07
N ARG A 223 -0.59 -2.49 -7.15
CA ARG A 223 -2.01 -2.90 -7.33
C ARG A 223 -2.99 -1.73 -7.13
N THR A 224 -2.62 -0.55 -7.61
CA THR A 224 -3.49 0.63 -7.53
C THR A 224 -4.65 0.48 -8.50
N THR A 225 -5.82 0.13 -7.97
CA THR A 225 -7.04 -0.08 -8.76
C THR A 225 -7.55 1.19 -9.44
N VAL A 226 -7.07 2.39 -9.06
CA VAL A 226 -7.27 3.62 -9.87
C VAL A 226 -6.88 3.39 -11.32
N LEU A 227 -5.74 2.74 -11.53
CA LEU A 227 -5.23 2.59 -12.88
C LEU A 227 -5.87 1.41 -13.61
N HIS A 228 -6.56 0.51 -12.91
CA HIS A 228 -7.50 -0.41 -13.56
C HIS A 228 -8.73 0.33 -14.10
N ALA A 229 -9.11 1.44 -13.46
CA ALA A 229 -10.11 2.36 -13.99
C ALA A 229 -9.53 3.37 -14.98
N LEU A 230 -8.20 3.56 -15.09
CA LEU A 230 -7.63 4.42 -16.15
C LEU A 230 -8.08 3.95 -17.53
N PRO A 231 -7.99 2.67 -17.92
CA PRO A 231 -8.56 2.20 -19.17
C PRO A 231 -10.07 2.44 -19.31
N ALA A 232 -10.84 2.59 -18.22
CA ALA A 232 -12.25 2.99 -18.28
C ALA A 232 -12.41 4.53 -18.45
N TYR A 233 -11.56 5.33 -17.79
CA TYR A 233 -11.44 6.79 -17.94
C TYR A 233 -10.84 7.21 -19.29
N LEU A 234 -9.93 6.42 -19.86
CA LEU A 234 -9.33 6.56 -21.19
C LEU A 234 -10.27 6.04 -22.30
N ARG A 235 -11.26 5.20 -21.95
CA ARG A 235 -12.25 4.62 -22.87
C ARG A 235 -13.32 5.61 -23.31
N GLU A 236 -13.64 6.61 -22.50
CA GLU A 236 -14.68 7.59 -22.84
C GLU A 236 -14.28 8.49 -24.04
N GLU A 237 -12.99 8.63 -24.37
CA GLU A 237 -12.57 9.47 -25.51
C GLU A 237 -11.80 8.76 -26.64
N THR A 238 -11.45 7.47 -26.55
CA THR A 238 -10.73 6.81 -27.67
C THR A 238 -11.21 5.38 -27.96
N SER A 239 -12.33 5.29 -28.68
CA SER A 239 -12.91 4.05 -29.22
C SER A 239 -12.03 3.26 -30.21
N GLY A 240 -10.72 3.55 -30.32
CA GLY A 240 -9.82 2.93 -31.31
C GLY A 240 -8.50 2.37 -30.78
N PHE A 241 -8.08 2.67 -29.54
CA PHE A 241 -6.67 2.44 -29.14
C PHE A 241 -6.34 1.02 -28.65
N PHE A 242 -7.31 0.23 -28.19
CA PHE A 242 -7.06 -1.05 -27.50
C PHE A 242 -7.29 -2.31 -28.35
N TYR A 243 -7.38 -2.21 -29.68
CA TYR A 243 -7.55 -3.39 -30.53
C TYR A 243 -6.31 -4.32 -30.60
N HIS A 244 -5.15 -3.89 -30.06
CA HIS A 244 -3.90 -4.65 -30.15
C HIS A 244 -3.43 -5.32 -28.83
N LEU A 245 -4.29 -5.43 -27.81
CA LEU A 245 -3.95 -6.09 -26.54
C LEU A 245 -4.91 -7.22 -26.17
N ARG A 246 -5.28 -8.06 -27.15
CA ARG A 246 -5.81 -9.41 -26.88
C ARG A 246 -4.70 -10.44 -27.03
#